data_AF-A0A418DR12-F1
#
_entry.id   AF-A0A418DR12-F1
#
_cell.length_a   1.000
_cell.length_b   1.000
_cell.length_c   1.000
_cell.angle_alpha   90.00
_cell.angle_beta   90.00
_cell.angle_gamma   90.00
#
_symmetry.space_group_name_H-M   'P 1'
#
loop_
_entity.id
_entity.type
_entity.pdbx_description
1 polymer ?
#
loop_
_entity_poly.entity_id
_entity_poly.type
_entity_poly.pdbx_seq_one_letter_code
_entity_poly.pdbx_strand_id
1 'polypeptide(L)'
;MELAKHDLLLSPNQQQVFGSRVLEPHSQRVYKKHYRGLWYFFGLIGDYTSLLILRHDCSQHAPAMSVKSLCAYLKYKTGAIGTILHYDDGLPVLDVDGQPVLCDGQWKDPQNMIQLSSAVSAAQKAKGMGQVPYEEQYDACYRFFSDKSLVTGCRHHAGRGRLSRTGNARFSEDFINCMTRIRKHDLWLYTPSPESMCNPLELVNIRRYLLAPNDLLGWKLWTMMIFHIRLFLRSDEGVDFMCSQFLPPLTSVDEFGTVTMLAVQISGKTDKKKWIVLSLYRDDQCPELCPVRAVLAWIHLSRHPGTGYLFPHDKYATKCYPPATFQTKCRNVCTKVTGRQGPFATHWLRKTGWLLATWGGASDVDMQQASRHKSLEMAGRYKQDAQSLLEIAKNQRYLIDV
;
A
#
# COMPACT_ATOMS: atom_id res chain seq x y z
N MET A 1 35.94 7.60 -12.48
CA MET A 1 36.00 6.78 -13.71
C MET A 1 34.66 6.77 -14.45
N GLU A 2 33.55 6.35 -13.83
CA GLU A 2 32.25 6.28 -14.52
C GLU A 2 31.67 7.64 -14.98
N LEU A 3 31.84 8.73 -14.22
CA LEU A 3 31.38 10.05 -14.66
C LEU A 3 32.06 10.49 -15.98
N ALA A 4 33.37 10.24 -16.11
CA ALA A 4 34.13 10.56 -17.30
C ALA A 4 33.72 9.70 -18.51
N LYS A 5 33.35 8.42 -18.27
CA LYS A 5 32.86 7.51 -19.31
C LYS A 5 31.56 7.99 -19.97
N HIS A 6 30.73 8.70 -19.22
CA HIS A 6 29.43 9.23 -19.69
C HIS A 6 29.46 10.74 -19.97
N ASP A 7 30.64 11.35 -19.96
CA ASP A 7 30.83 12.80 -20.14
C ASP A 7 29.91 13.64 -19.22
N LEU A 8 29.79 13.21 -17.95
CA LEU A 8 28.91 13.84 -16.98
C LEU A 8 29.69 14.78 -16.05
N LEU A 9 29.29 16.04 -16.06
CA LEU A 9 29.68 17.01 -15.05
C LEU A 9 28.72 16.96 -13.86
N LEU A 10 29.26 17.00 -12.63
CA LEU A 10 28.44 17.10 -11.43
C LEU A 10 27.76 18.48 -11.37
N SER A 11 26.50 18.50 -10.95
CA SER A 11 25.79 19.74 -10.72
C SER A 11 26.30 20.41 -9.45
N PRO A 12 26.56 21.73 -9.45
CA PRO A 12 26.91 22.46 -8.22
C PRO A 12 25.73 22.51 -7.23
N ASN A 13 24.50 22.28 -7.70
CA ASN A 13 23.29 22.31 -6.89
C ASN A 13 22.87 20.90 -6.49
N GLN A 14 22.80 20.64 -5.18
CA GLN A 14 22.26 19.39 -4.68
C GLN A 14 20.73 19.38 -4.77
N GLN A 15 20.19 18.32 -5.36
CA GLN A 15 18.76 18.08 -5.45
C GLN A 15 18.38 16.76 -4.80
N GLN A 16 17.14 16.66 -4.35
CA GLN A 16 16.60 15.38 -3.90
C GLN A 16 16.51 14.43 -5.10
N VAL A 17 16.74 13.14 -4.88
CA VAL A 17 16.73 12.11 -5.95
C VAL A 17 15.39 12.09 -6.70
N PHE A 18 14.28 12.32 -6.00
CA PHE A 18 12.93 12.41 -6.60
C PHE A 18 12.54 13.83 -7.07
N GLY A 19 13.51 14.74 -7.17
CA GLY A 19 13.34 16.09 -7.70
C GLY A 19 12.40 16.96 -6.88
N SER A 20 11.64 17.82 -7.56
CA SER A 20 10.66 18.74 -6.97
C SER A 20 9.33 18.09 -6.59
N ARG A 21 9.22 16.76 -6.68
CA ARG A 21 7.96 16.06 -6.42
C ARG A 21 7.55 16.19 -4.95
N VAL A 22 6.38 16.76 -4.70
CA VAL A 22 5.80 16.84 -3.36
C VAL A 22 5.35 15.45 -2.92
N LEU A 23 6.04 14.89 -1.92
CA LEU A 23 5.76 13.57 -1.35
C LEU A 23 5.46 13.72 0.15
N GLU A 24 4.48 12.95 0.63
CA GLU A 24 4.22 12.85 2.08
C GLU A 24 5.46 12.32 2.84
N PRO A 25 5.69 12.75 4.10
CA PRO A 25 6.90 12.37 4.85
C PRO A 25 7.13 10.86 4.94
N HIS A 26 6.07 10.06 5.03
CA HIS A 26 6.17 8.60 5.02
C HIS A 26 6.70 8.09 3.67
N SER A 27 6.14 8.55 2.55
CA SER A 27 6.58 8.19 1.20
C SER A 27 8.05 8.55 0.93
N GLN A 28 8.50 9.70 1.43
CA GLN A 28 9.92 10.08 1.34
C GLN A 28 10.83 9.10 2.08
N ARG A 29 10.45 8.67 3.30
CA ARG A 29 11.21 7.66 4.06
C ARG A 29 11.26 6.32 3.31
N VAL A 30 10.13 5.89 2.76
CA VAL A 30 10.04 4.65 1.96
C VAL A 30 10.94 4.73 0.73
N TYR A 31 10.92 5.83 -0.02
CA TYR A 31 11.78 5.98 -1.21
C TYR A 31 13.27 5.97 -0.84
N LYS A 32 13.66 6.70 0.22
CA LYS A 32 15.04 6.71 0.72
C LYS A 32 15.50 5.31 1.14
N LYS A 33 14.65 4.50 1.78
CA LYS A 33 14.94 3.09 2.09
C LYS A 33 15.28 2.30 0.81
N HIS A 34 14.47 2.42 -0.24
CA HIS A 34 14.73 1.73 -1.50
C HIS A 34 16.00 2.22 -2.20
N TYR A 35 16.27 3.52 -2.22
CA TYR A 35 17.50 4.05 -2.81
C TYR A 35 18.75 3.55 -2.09
N ARG A 36 18.74 3.43 -0.75
CA ARG A 36 19.87 2.83 -0.01
C ARG A 36 20.09 1.37 -0.39
N GLY A 37 19.00 0.60 -0.55
CA GLY A 37 19.09 -0.79 -1.00
C GLY A 37 19.64 -0.93 -2.43
N LEU A 38 19.25 -0.03 -3.34
CA LEU A 38 19.83 0.04 -4.68
C LEU A 38 21.31 0.45 -4.65
N TRP A 39 21.69 1.43 -3.82
CA TRP A 39 23.09 1.82 -3.58
C TRP A 39 23.94 0.62 -3.17
N TYR A 40 23.48 -0.15 -2.19
CA TYR A 40 24.17 -1.35 -1.75
C TYR A 40 24.28 -2.39 -2.87
N PHE A 41 23.16 -2.78 -3.48
CA PHE A 41 23.14 -3.90 -4.43
C PHE A 41 23.84 -3.58 -5.75
N PHE A 42 23.63 -2.40 -6.33
CA PHE A 42 24.35 -2.02 -7.56
C PHE A 42 25.83 -1.78 -7.29
N GLY A 43 26.20 -1.33 -6.10
CA GLY A 43 27.60 -1.26 -5.67
C GLY A 43 28.23 -2.64 -5.57
N LEU A 44 27.49 -3.62 -5.04
CA LEU A 44 27.91 -5.02 -4.91
C LEU A 44 28.16 -5.67 -6.27
N ILE A 45 27.30 -5.46 -7.27
CA ILE A 45 27.43 -6.08 -8.61
C ILE A 45 28.22 -5.21 -9.61
N GLY A 46 28.75 -4.06 -9.17
CA GLY A 46 29.52 -3.15 -10.02
C GLY A 46 28.72 -2.35 -11.06
N ASP A 47 27.38 -2.28 -10.98
CA ASP A 47 26.56 -1.44 -11.87
C ASP A 47 26.54 0.03 -11.40
N TYR A 48 27.72 0.64 -11.38
CA TYR A 48 27.93 2.02 -10.97
C TYR A 48 27.23 3.03 -11.89
N THR A 49 27.04 2.70 -13.17
CA THR A 49 26.31 3.56 -14.12
C THR A 49 24.86 3.77 -13.66
N SER A 50 24.17 2.72 -13.21
CA SER A 50 22.80 2.83 -12.69
C SER A 50 22.70 3.60 -11.37
N LEU A 51 23.81 3.76 -10.62
CA LEU A 51 23.85 4.52 -9.38
C LEU A 51 23.94 6.03 -9.59
N LEU A 52 24.39 6.48 -10.76
CA LEU A 52 24.56 7.91 -11.06
C LEU A 52 23.28 8.70 -10.80
N ILE A 53 22.12 8.14 -11.20
CA ILE A 53 20.82 8.79 -11.03
C ILE A 53 20.39 8.99 -9.56
N LEU A 54 20.98 8.21 -8.64
CA LEU A 54 20.69 8.29 -7.21
C LEU A 54 21.56 9.31 -6.48
N ARG A 55 22.50 9.96 -7.15
CA ARG A 55 23.31 11.01 -6.55
C ARG A 55 22.54 12.32 -6.44
N HIS A 56 22.81 13.06 -5.37
CA HIS A 56 22.21 14.38 -5.14
C HIS A 56 22.75 15.47 -6.07
N ASP A 57 23.99 15.32 -6.53
CA ASP A 57 24.70 16.21 -7.46
C ASP A 57 24.67 15.72 -8.91
N CYS A 58 23.82 14.72 -9.21
CA CYS A 58 23.68 14.16 -10.54
C CYS A 58 23.14 15.20 -11.54
N SER A 59 23.78 15.35 -12.69
CA SER A 59 23.29 16.19 -13.80
C SER A 59 21.94 15.69 -14.36
N GLN A 60 21.30 16.50 -15.20
CA GLN A 60 20.03 16.13 -15.84
C GLN A 60 20.14 14.99 -16.85
N HIS A 61 21.34 14.70 -17.36
CA HIS A 61 21.56 13.76 -18.46
C HIS A 61 22.16 12.42 -18.04
N ALA A 62 22.14 12.10 -16.74
CA ALA A 62 22.67 10.82 -16.29
C ALA A 62 21.94 9.63 -16.94
N PRO A 63 22.61 8.51 -17.19
CA PRO A 63 22.00 7.31 -17.73
C PRO A 63 20.85 6.79 -16.86
N ALA A 64 19.85 6.21 -17.51
CA ALA A 64 18.80 5.47 -16.84
C ALA A 64 19.37 4.23 -16.12
N MET A 65 18.65 3.74 -15.11
CA MET A 65 19.00 2.49 -14.44
C MET A 65 18.81 1.31 -15.39
N SER A 66 19.72 0.34 -15.33
CA SER A 66 19.60 -0.92 -16.06
C SER A 66 18.39 -1.72 -15.60
N VAL A 67 17.55 -2.12 -16.55
CA VAL A 67 16.45 -3.05 -16.28
C VAL A 67 16.99 -4.41 -15.83
N LYS A 68 18.09 -4.91 -16.42
CA LYS A 68 18.72 -6.18 -16.01
C LYS A 68 19.10 -6.15 -14.53
N SER A 69 19.76 -5.08 -14.07
CA SER A 69 20.16 -4.92 -12.66
C SER A 69 18.95 -4.71 -11.74
N LEU A 70 17.93 -3.98 -12.17
CA LEU A 70 16.69 -3.81 -11.41
C LEU A 70 15.93 -5.13 -11.21
N CYS A 71 15.84 -5.95 -12.26
CA CYS A 71 15.26 -7.30 -12.18
C CYS A 71 16.08 -8.21 -11.26
N ALA A 72 17.41 -8.16 -11.35
CA ALA A 72 18.28 -8.87 -10.41
C ALA A 72 18.07 -8.41 -8.96
N TYR A 73 17.88 -7.11 -8.72
CA TYR A 73 17.61 -6.57 -7.38
C TYR A 73 16.25 -7.03 -6.82
N LEU A 74 15.21 -7.10 -7.67
CA LEU A 74 13.92 -7.67 -7.28
C LEU A 74 14.09 -9.11 -6.81
N LYS A 75 14.73 -9.95 -7.63
CA LYS A 75 15.02 -11.35 -7.31
C LYS A 75 15.90 -11.50 -6.07
N TYR A 76 16.92 -10.65 -5.91
CA TYR A 76 17.78 -10.62 -4.73
C TYR A 76 16.96 -10.44 -3.44
N LYS A 77 15.96 -9.56 -3.46
CA LYS A 77 15.11 -9.27 -2.30
C LYS A 77 13.99 -10.28 -2.08
N THR A 78 13.49 -10.95 -3.12
CA THR A 78 12.34 -11.86 -3.01
C THR A 78 12.69 -13.35 -3.08
N GLY A 79 13.90 -13.70 -3.53
CA GLY A 79 14.39 -15.07 -3.62
C GLY A 79 14.59 -15.72 -2.25
N ALA A 80 14.71 -17.04 -2.22
CA ALA A 80 14.98 -17.77 -0.99
C ALA A 80 16.34 -17.37 -0.40
N ILE A 81 16.38 -17.11 0.90
CA ILE A 81 17.59 -16.63 1.60
C ILE A 81 18.75 -17.63 1.38
N GLY A 82 19.91 -17.12 0.99
CA GLY A 82 21.14 -17.90 0.85
C GLY A 82 21.28 -18.67 -0.47
N THR A 83 20.31 -18.60 -1.39
CA THR A 83 20.44 -19.23 -2.71
C THR A 83 21.15 -18.33 -3.70
N ILE A 84 21.83 -18.92 -4.68
CA ILE A 84 22.55 -18.15 -5.71
C ILE A 84 21.55 -17.36 -6.55
N LEU A 85 21.82 -16.06 -6.70
CA LEU A 85 21.04 -15.15 -7.53
C LEU A 85 21.39 -15.34 -9.00
N HIS A 86 20.38 -15.44 -9.86
CA HIS A 86 20.55 -15.58 -11.30
C HIS A 86 19.84 -14.48 -12.08
N TYR A 87 20.44 -14.07 -13.19
CA TYR A 87 19.80 -13.26 -14.23
C TYR A 87 18.71 -14.06 -14.95
N ASP A 88 17.90 -13.40 -15.80
CA ASP A 88 16.86 -14.10 -16.58
C ASP A 88 17.43 -15.03 -17.67
N ASP A 89 18.69 -14.82 -18.06
CA ASP A 89 19.44 -15.69 -18.97
C ASP A 89 20.01 -16.95 -18.28
N GLY A 90 19.78 -17.10 -16.97
CA GLY A 90 20.25 -18.23 -16.17
C GLY A 90 21.69 -18.11 -15.69
N LEU A 91 22.41 -17.04 -16.02
CA LEU A 91 23.77 -16.82 -15.51
C LEU A 91 23.76 -16.33 -14.05
N PRO A 92 24.73 -16.75 -13.22
CA PRO A 92 24.85 -16.26 -11.86
C PRO A 92 25.18 -14.76 -11.88
N VAL A 93 24.56 -14.01 -10.97
CA VAL A 93 24.95 -12.64 -10.69
C VAL A 93 26.19 -12.68 -9.83
N LEU A 94 27.28 -12.07 -10.29
CA LEU A 94 28.54 -12.00 -9.56
C LEU A 94 28.70 -10.63 -8.91
N ASP A 95 29.39 -10.59 -7.78
CA ASP A 95 29.85 -9.35 -7.16
C ASP A 95 31.13 -8.82 -7.85
N VAL A 96 31.62 -7.68 -7.37
CA VAL A 96 32.85 -7.04 -7.88
C VAL A 96 34.11 -7.89 -7.71
N ASP A 97 34.09 -8.87 -6.79
CA ASP A 97 35.19 -9.80 -6.55
C ASP A 97 35.01 -11.12 -7.33
N GLY A 98 33.98 -11.21 -8.17
CA GLY A 98 33.66 -12.37 -9.00
C GLY A 98 32.96 -13.51 -8.27
N GLN A 99 32.50 -13.31 -7.03
CA GLN A 99 31.79 -14.32 -6.25
C GLN A 99 30.28 -14.29 -6.53
N PRO A 100 29.59 -15.45 -6.51
CA PRO A 100 28.14 -15.48 -6.69
C PRO A 100 27.40 -14.72 -5.57
N VAL A 101 26.55 -13.79 -5.97
CA VAL A 101 25.67 -13.07 -5.03
C VAL A 101 24.57 -14.00 -4.55
N LEU A 102 24.35 -14.04 -3.24
CA LEU A 102 23.27 -14.81 -2.63
C LEU A 102 22.02 -13.96 -2.43
N CYS A 103 20.84 -14.56 -2.52
CA CYS A 103 19.58 -13.90 -2.28
C CYS A 103 19.41 -13.54 -0.80
N ASP A 104 18.93 -12.33 -0.54
CA ASP A 104 18.67 -11.79 0.80
C ASP A 104 17.24 -12.11 1.28
N GLY A 105 16.28 -12.26 0.36
CA GLY A 105 14.94 -12.82 0.63
C GLY A 105 14.09 -12.07 1.66
N GLN A 106 14.42 -10.82 1.98
CA GLN A 106 13.73 -10.03 2.99
C GLN A 106 12.32 -9.57 2.57
N TRP A 107 11.99 -9.57 1.28
CA TRP A 107 10.73 -9.04 0.78
C TRP A 107 9.68 -10.13 0.63
N LYS A 108 8.93 -10.34 1.72
CA LYS A 108 7.81 -11.28 1.81
C LYS A 108 6.44 -10.67 1.49
N ASP A 109 6.40 -9.35 1.24
CA ASP A 109 5.21 -8.58 0.87
C ASP A 109 5.43 -7.92 -0.50
N PRO A 110 4.57 -8.19 -1.52
CA PRO A 110 4.66 -7.61 -2.85
C PRO A 110 4.63 -6.07 -2.87
N GLN A 111 4.11 -5.44 -1.82
CA GLN A 111 4.08 -3.99 -1.69
C GLN A 111 5.49 -3.38 -1.73
N ASN A 112 6.51 -4.05 -1.21
CA ASN A 112 7.89 -3.55 -1.28
C ASN A 112 8.36 -3.40 -2.74
N MET A 113 7.98 -4.32 -3.63
CA MET A 113 8.32 -4.24 -5.05
C MET A 113 7.62 -3.07 -5.74
N ILE A 114 6.37 -2.79 -5.36
CA ILE A 114 5.58 -1.67 -5.91
C ILE A 114 6.13 -0.33 -5.42
N GLN A 115 6.52 -0.25 -4.16
CA GLN A 115 7.17 0.91 -3.57
C GLN A 115 8.53 1.15 -4.26
N LEU A 116 9.32 0.10 -4.50
CA LEU A 116 10.57 0.19 -5.29
C LEU A 116 10.29 0.73 -6.70
N SER A 117 9.38 0.11 -7.45
CA SER A 117 9.00 0.54 -8.80
C SER A 117 8.59 2.02 -8.84
N SER A 118 7.89 2.48 -7.80
CA SER A 118 7.48 3.89 -7.68
C SER A 118 8.64 4.81 -7.33
N ALA A 119 9.56 4.37 -6.48
CA ALA A 119 10.79 5.09 -6.14
C ALA A 119 11.72 5.24 -7.35
N VAL A 120 11.94 4.17 -8.12
CA VAL A 120 12.73 4.15 -9.36
C VAL A 120 12.15 5.11 -10.39
N SER A 121 10.84 5.03 -10.63
CA SER A 121 10.17 5.96 -11.55
C SER A 121 10.24 7.41 -11.07
N ALA A 122 10.24 7.68 -9.77
CA ALA A 122 10.38 9.04 -9.25
C ALA A 122 11.80 9.59 -9.50
N ALA A 123 12.83 8.76 -9.32
CA ALA A 123 14.21 9.13 -9.61
C ALA A 123 14.42 9.45 -11.10
N GLN A 124 13.94 8.56 -11.98
CA GLN A 124 14.04 8.76 -13.44
C GLN A 124 13.23 9.97 -13.93
N LYS A 125 12.02 10.18 -13.39
CA LYS A 125 11.22 11.38 -13.70
C LYS A 125 11.90 12.68 -13.30
N ALA A 126 12.60 12.70 -12.16
CA ALA A 126 13.34 13.87 -11.70
C ALA A 126 14.47 14.28 -12.66
N LYS A 127 14.93 13.36 -13.52
CA LYS A 127 15.94 13.60 -14.56
C LYS A 127 15.33 13.69 -15.97
N GLY A 128 14.05 14.07 -16.06
CA GLY A 128 13.38 14.29 -17.36
C GLY A 128 12.97 13.02 -18.11
N MET A 129 13.20 11.82 -17.56
CA MET A 129 12.94 10.55 -18.25
C MET A 129 11.48 10.06 -18.14
N GLY A 130 10.57 10.94 -17.73
CA GLY A 130 9.19 10.55 -17.39
C GLY A 130 8.30 10.14 -18.57
N GLN A 131 8.60 10.68 -19.76
CA GLN A 131 7.80 10.54 -20.98
C GLN A 131 8.60 9.92 -22.13
N VAL A 132 9.79 9.38 -21.82
CA VAL A 132 10.69 8.79 -22.81
C VAL A 132 10.62 7.27 -22.65
N PRO A 133 10.36 6.50 -23.74
CA PRO A 133 10.45 5.05 -23.72
C PRO A 133 11.79 4.59 -23.19
N TYR A 134 11.81 3.49 -22.45
CA TYR A 134 13.07 2.92 -22.00
C TYR A 134 13.84 2.35 -23.18
N GLU A 135 15.11 2.74 -23.30
CA GLU A 135 16.03 2.21 -24.30
C GLU A 135 17.37 1.85 -23.65
N GLU A 136 17.88 0.67 -23.98
CA GLU A 136 19.21 0.26 -23.57
C GLU A 136 20.28 0.89 -24.46
N GLN A 137 21.50 1.01 -23.92
CA GLN A 137 22.67 1.34 -24.72
C GLN A 137 22.88 0.25 -25.79
N TYR A 138 23.24 0.66 -27.01
CA TYR A 138 23.49 -0.28 -28.10
C TYR A 138 24.99 -0.38 -28.38
N ASP A 139 25.57 -1.56 -28.18
CA ASP A 139 27.02 -1.78 -28.29
C ASP A 139 27.62 -1.29 -29.60
N ALA A 140 26.93 -1.53 -30.73
CA ALA A 140 27.42 -1.05 -32.01
C ALA A 140 27.44 0.49 -32.10
N CYS A 141 26.42 1.17 -31.56
CA CYS A 141 26.40 2.64 -31.50
C CYS A 141 27.56 3.16 -30.64
N TYR A 142 27.80 2.52 -29.49
CA TYR A 142 28.89 2.91 -28.61
C TYR A 142 30.27 2.68 -29.24
N ARG A 143 30.49 1.56 -29.93
CA ARG A 143 31.73 1.30 -30.68
C ARG A 143 31.96 2.33 -31.77
N PHE A 144 30.92 2.65 -32.57
CA PHE A 144 31.03 3.72 -33.59
C PHE A 144 31.40 5.07 -32.98
N PHE A 145 30.86 5.40 -31.81
CA PHE A 145 31.25 6.61 -31.09
C PHE A 145 32.68 6.53 -30.54
N SER A 146 33.06 5.43 -29.90
CA SER A 146 34.40 5.23 -29.34
C SER A 146 35.50 5.28 -30.41
N ASP A 147 35.26 4.66 -31.57
CA ASP A 147 36.27 4.52 -32.61
C ASP A 147 36.35 5.75 -33.52
N LYS A 148 35.22 6.45 -33.73
CA LYS A 148 35.12 7.54 -34.74
C LYS A 148 34.67 8.88 -34.17
N SER A 149 34.38 8.97 -32.88
CA SER A 149 33.78 10.16 -32.24
C SER A 149 32.48 10.63 -32.92
N LEU A 150 31.75 9.72 -33.57
CA LEU A 150 30.52 10.02 -34.30
C LEU A 150 29.28 9.75 -33.43
N VAL A 151 28.47 10.79 -33.21
CA VAL A 151 27.21 10.71 -32.45
C VAL A 151 26.01 10.25 -33.30
N THR A 152 26.21 10.04 -34.59
CA THR A 152 25.16 9.74 -35.57
C THR A 152 24.57 8.32 -35.44
N GLY A 153 25.16 7.45 -34.62
CA GLY A 153 24.67 6.09 -34.38
C GLY A 153 25.07 5.08 -35.44
N CYS A 154 24.62 3.83 -35.27
CA CYS A 154 24.88 2.74 -36.23
C CYS A 154 23.82 2.76 -37.35
N ARG A 155 23.94 1.86 -38.35
CA ARG A 155 22.96 1.77 -39.46
C ARG A 155 21.49 1.62 -39.02
N HIS A 156 21.26 1.03 -37.85
CA HIS A 156 19.92 0.80 -37.28
C HIS A 156 19.41 1.98 -36.44
N HIS A 157 20.30 2.90 -36.06
CA HIS A 157 20.00 4.07 -35.21
C HIS A 157 20.58 5.34 -35.86
N ALA A 158 20.40 5.49 -37.17
CA ALA A 158 20.96 6.60 -37.93
C ALA A 158 20.37 7.94 -37.47
N GLY A 159 21.23 8.93 -37.28
CA GLY A 159 20.89 10.27 -36.78
C GLY A 159 20.68 10.37 -35.27
N ARG A 160 20.54 9.25 -34.56
CA ARG A 160 20.34 9.23 -33.10
C ARG A 160 20.97 7.98 -32.48
N GLY A 161 22.28 8.02 -32.27
CA GLY A 161 22.99 6.92 -31.64
C GLY A 161 22.52 6.63 -30.21
N ARG A 162 22.34 5.34 -29.88
CA ARG A 162 22.01 4.86 -28.53
C ARG A 162 23.29 4.67 -27.71
N LEU A 163 23.85 5.78 -27.24
CA LEU A 163 25.13 5.82 -26.52
C LEU A 163 25.00 5.59 -25.01
N SER A 164 23.83 5.86 -24.44
CA SER A 164 23.54 5.66 -23.03
C SER A 164 22.11 5.17 -22.83
N ARG A 165 21.83 4.58 -21.67
CA ARG A 165 20.47 4.20 -21.30
C ARG A 165 19.59 5.42 -21.12
N THR A 166 18.38 5.39 -21.67
CA THR A 166 17.40 6.49 -21.51
C THR A 166 16.02 5.97 -21.17
N GLY A 167 15.13 6.89 -20.76
CA GLY A 167 13.75 6.56 -20.41
C GLY A 167 13.58 5.96 -19.02
N ASN A 168 12.35 5.52 -18.73
CA ASN A 168 11.96 5.06 -17.40
C ASN A 168 11.86 3.53 -17.36
N ALA A 169 12.77 2.91 -16.61
CA ALA A 169 12.96 1.46 -16.55
C ALA A 169 11.71 0.74 -16.02
N ARG A 170 10.91 1.41 -15.18
CA ARG A 170 9.62 0.90 -14.69
C ARG A 170 8.68 0.45 -15.81
N PHE A 171 8.72 1.14 -16.94
CA PHE A 171 7.79 0.91 -18.05
C PHE A 171 8.38 0.00 -19.14
N SER A 172 9.59 -0.53 -18.94
CA SER A 172 10.12 -1.57 -19.82
C SER A 172 9.30 -2.85 -19.67
N GLU A 173 9.13 -3.57 -20.78
CA GLU A 173 8.42 -4.85 -20.81
C GLU A 173 9.08 -5.89 -19.90
N ASP A 174 10.41 -5.96 -19.91
CA ASP A 174 11.19 -6.88 -19.07
C ASP A 174 10.96 -6.64 -17.58
N PHE A 175 10.95 -5.37 -17.13
CA PHE A 175 10.69 -5.06 -15.72
C PHE A 175 9.26 -5.41 -15.31
N ILE A 176 8.28 -5.13 -16.18
CA ILE A 176 6.86 -5.48 -15.96
C ILE A 176 6.69 -7.00 -15.88
N ASN A 177 7.34 -7.73 -16.79
CA ASN A 177 7.31 -9.19 -16.83
C ASN A 177 8.00 -9.80 -15.61
N CYS A 178 9.15 -9.27 -15.18
CA CYS A 178 9.85 -9.70 -13.97
C CYS A 178 8.96 -9.55 -12.73
N MET A 179 8.38 -8.35 -12.53
CA MET A 179 7.43 -8.08 -11.45
C MET A 179 6.22 -9.04 -11.49
N THR A 180 5.71 -9.34 -12.68
CA THR A 180 4.55 -10.23 -12.86
C THR A 180 4.91 -11.69 -12.53
N ARG A 181 6.07 -12.18 -12.97
CA ARG A 181 6.57 -13.52 -12.64
C ARG A 181 6.71 -13.69 -11.14
N ILE A 182 7.35 -12.73 -10.46
CA ILE A 182 7.55 -12.79 -9.00
C ILE A 182 6.22 -12.74 -8.25
N ARG A 183 5.18 -12.10 -8.79
CA ARG A 183 3.84 -12.11 -8.18
C ARG A 183 3.05 -13.40 -8.41
N LYS A 184 3.29 -14.09 -9.54
CA LYS A 184 2.59 -15.32 -9.90
C LYS A 184 3.12 -16.55 -9.15
N HIS A 185 4.42 -16.57 -8.87
CA HIS A 185 4.99 -17.54 -7.93
C HIS A 185 4.75 -16.95 -6.54
N ASP A 186 3.84 -17.52 -5.74
CA ASP A 186 3.61 -17.11 -4.36
C ASP A 186 4.96 -16.80 -3.70
N LEU A 187 5.13 -15.53 -3.27
CA LEU A 187 6.40 -15.08 -2.70
C LEU A 187 6.82 -16.09 -1.65
N TRP A 188 8.07 -16.56 -1.73
CA TRP A 188 8.59 -17.53 -0.79
C TRP A 188 8.35 -17.01 0.64
N LEU A 189 7.59 -17.77 1.43
CA LEU A 189 7.15 -17.37 2.78
C LEU A 189 6.33 -16.06 2.80
N TYR A 190 5.38 -15.88 1.87
CA TYR A 190 4.47 -14.74 1.86
C TYR A 190 3.94 -14.51 3.27
N THR A 191 4.22 -13.30 3.79
CA THR A 191 3.73 -12.89 5.10
C THR A 191 2.65 -11.86 4.83
N PRO A 192 1.38 -12.13 5.23
CA PRO A 192 0.31 -11.16 5.14
C PRO A 192 0.77 -9.81 5.68
N SER A 193 0.23 -8.75 5.10
CA SER A 193 0.55 -7.39 5.51
C SER A 193 0.49 -7.29 7.05
N PRO A 194 1.49 -6.66 7.70
CA PRO A 194 1.57 -6.66 9.16
C PRO A 194 0.37 -5.96 9.82
N GLU A 195 -0.43 -5.20 9.05
CA GLU A 195 -1.64 -4.55 9.54
C GLU A 195 -2.70 -5.57 10.00
N SER A 196 -2.91 -5.58 11.31
CA SER A 196 -3.76 -6.55 12.00
C SER A 196 -5.26 -6.34 11.70
N MET A 197 -5.94 -7.39 11.24
CA MET A 197 -7.41 -7.48 11.21
C MET A 197 -7.93 -8.06 12.52
N CYS A 198 -9.14 -7.70 12.93
CA CYS A 198 -9.84 -8.37 14.03
C CYS A 198 -10.87 -9.37 13.49
N ASN A 199 -10.79 -10.62 13.90
CA ASN A 199 -11.81 -11.62 13.59
C ASN A 199 -13.12 -11.35 14.37
N PRO A 200 -14.25 -12.01 14.02
CA PRO A 200 -15.53 -11.77 14.68
C PRO A 200 -15.50 -11.96 16.20
N LEU A 201 -14.80 -12.99 16.71
CA LEU A 201 -14.69 -13.25 18.14
C LEU A 201 -13.89 -12.15 18.85
N GLU A 202 -12.77 -11.72 18.26
CA GLU A 202 -11.99 -10.59 18.76
C GLU A 202 -12.82 -9.31 18.82
N LEU A 203 -13.67 -9.04 17.82
CA LEU A 203 -14.57 -7.89 17.82
C LEU A 203 -15.62 -7.96 18.92
N VAL A 204 -16.23 -9.13 19.15
CA VAL A 204 -17.18 -9.34 20.25
C VAL A 204 -16.48 -9.13 21.60
N ASN A 205 -15.25 -9.63 21.76
CA ASN A 205 -14.47 -9.43 22.98
C ASN A 205 -14.08 -7.95 23.17
N ILE A 206 -13.74 -7.24 22.09
CA ILE A 206 -13.48 -5.80 22.11
C ILE A 206 -14.73 -5.04 22.56
N ARG A 207 -15.90 -5.37 21.99
CA ARG A 207 -17.18 -4.80 22.42
C ARG A 207 -17.42 -5.03 23.91
N ARG A 208 -17.31 -6.27 24.37
CA ARG A 208 -17.50 -6.63 25.79
C ARG A 208 -16.58 -5.83 26.69
N TYR A 209 -15.30 -5.74 26.32
CA TYR A 209 -14.31 -4.95 27.06
C TYR A 209 -14.68 -3.46 27.11
N LEU A 210 -15.08 -2.87 25.98
CA LEU A 210 -15.42 -1.44 25.90
C LEU A 210 -16.71 -1.09 26.63
N LEU A 211 -17.69 -1.98 26.62
CA LEU A 211 -19.00 -1.73 27.21
C LEU A 211 -19.11 -2.20 28.67
N ALA A 212 -18.16 -3.00 29.17
CA ALA A 212 -18.15 -3.47 30.55
C ALA A 212 -18.19 -2.33 31.60
N PRO A 213 -17.49 -1.20 31.44
CA PRO A 213 -17.60 -0.06 32.36
C PRO A 213 -18.96 0.66 32.30
N ASN A 214 -19.75 0.41 31.25
CA ASN A 214 -21.03 1.07 30.97
C ASN A 214 -20.96 2.61 30.94
N ASP A 215 -19.88 3.16 30.38
CA ASP A 215 -19.71 4.60 30.21
C ASP A 215 -19.89 5.06 28.76
N LEU A 216 -20.17 6.36 28.57
CA LEU A 216 -20.39 6.94 27.24
C LEU A 216 -19.14 6.93 26.34
N LEU A 217 -17.93 6.90 26.90
CA LEU A 217 -16.70 6.89 26.12
C LEU A 217 -16.48 5.52 25.46
N GLY A 218 -16.75 4.45 26.18
CA GLY A 218 -16.76 3.07 25.70
C GLY A 218 -17.81 2.86 24.62
N TRP A 219 -19.04 3.33 24.86
CA TRP A 219 -20.11 3.32 23.86
C TRP A 219 -19.73 4.09 22.59
N LYS A 220 -19.21 5.31 22.73
CA LYS A 220 -18.76 6.11 21.58
C LYS A 220 -17.68 5.37 20.79
N LEU A 221 -16.64 4.87 21.46
CA LEU A 221 -15.52 4.22 20.80
C LEU A 221 -15.96 2.94 20.08
N TRP A 222 -16.81 2.12 20.71
CA TRP A 222 -17.39 0.93 20.08
C TRP A 222 -18.20 1.30 18.84
N THR A 223 -19.10 2.28 18.95
CA THR A 223 -19.93 2.71 17.83
C THR A 223 -19.09 3.27 16.69
N MET A 224 -18.05 4.07 16.99
CA MET A 224 -17.10 4.53 15.98
C MET A 224 -16.41 3.35 15.28
N MET A 225 -15.92 2.35 16.01
CA MET A 225 -15.24 1.18 15.43
C MET A 225 -16.16 0.40 14.49
N ILE A 226 -17.36 0.02 14.95
CA ILE A 226 -18.28 -0.78 14.12
C ILE A 226 -18.82 0.01 12.92
N PHE A 227 -19.05 1.32 13.09
CA PHE A 227 -19.43 2.22 12.00
C PHE A 227 -18.37 2.23 10.89
N HIS A 228 -17.09 2.38 11.26
CA HIS A 228 -15.99 2.37 10.29
C HIS A 228 -15.79 1.00 9.63
N ILE A 229 -15.88 -0.09 10.41
CA ILE A 229 -15.72 -1.46 9.90
C ILE A 229 -16.80 -1.77 8.86
N ARG A 230 -18.08 -1.51 9.19
CA ARG A 230 -19.22 -1.87 8.34
C ARG A 230 -19.37 -0.99 7.10
N LEU A 231 -18.78 0.22 7.11
CA LEU A 231 -18.69 1.12 5.95
C LEU A 231 -17.33 1.04 5.23
N PHE A 232 -16.48 0.08 5.59
CA PHE A 232 -15.14 -0.10 5.01
C PHE A 232 -14.29 1.18 5.02
N LEU A 233 -14.39 1.98 6.07
CA LEU A 233 -13.70 3.27 6.21
C LEU A 233 -12.26 3.08 6.71
N ARG A 234 -11.35 3.95 6.27
CA ARG A 234 -10.08 4.19 6.98
C ARG A 234 -10.35 4.93 8.27
N SER A 235 -9.44 4.86 9.23
CA SER A 235 -9.57 5.50 10.54
C SER A 235 -9.78 7.02 10.50
N ASP A 236 -9.43 7.69 9.40
CA ASP A 236 -9.56 9.13 9.21
C ASP A 236 -10.80 9.55 8.41
N GLU A 237 -11.56 8.62 7.84
CA GLU A 237 -12.66 8.93 6.90
C GLU A 237 -14.05 9.07 7.55
N GLY A 238 -14.24 8.62 8.80
CA GLY A 238 -15.55 8.65 9.47
C GLY A 238 -15.58 9.42 10.79
N VAL A 239 -14.45 10.02 11.20
CA VAL A 239 -14.33 10.73 12.49
C VAL A 239 -14.87 12.16 12.46
N ASP A 240 -15.02 12.72 11.26
CA ASP A 240 -15.63 14.03 10.98
C ASP A 240 -17.06 13.91 10.43
N PHE A 241 -17.66 12.72 10.52
CA PHE A 241 -19.02 12.47 10.06
C PHE A 241 -20.05 13.36 10.78
N MET A 242 -20.84 14.10 10.00
CA MET A 242 -21.90 14.98 10.46
C MET A 242 -23.27 14.32 10.36
N CYS A 243 -24.20 14.66 11.27
CA CYS A 243 -25.56 14.15 11.22
C CYS A 243 -26.31 14.52 9.92
N SER A 244 -25.96 15.64 9.28
CA SER A 244 -26.48 16.04 7.96
C SER A 244 -26.06 15.11 6.82
N GLN A 245 -25.11 14.20 7.06
CA GLN A 245 -24.69 13.19 6.10
C GLN A 245 -25.51 11.90 6.18
N PHE A 246 -26.43 11.76 7.14
CA PHE A 246 -27.49 10.77 7.01
C PHE A 246 -28.44 11.17 5.88
N LEU A 247 -28.96 10.18 5.17
CA LEU A 247 -29.90 10.37 4.07
C LEU A 247 -31.25 9.76 4.46
N PRO A 248 -32.14 10.51 5.14
CA PRO A 248 -33.46 10.02 5.53
C PRO A 248 -34.28 9.45 4.35
N PRO A 249 -34.28 10.05 3.14
CA PRO A 249 -35.05 9.51 2.01
C PRO A 249 -34.58 8.12 1.53
N LEU A 250 -33.35 7.73 1.86
CA LEU A 250 -32.78 6.44 1.50
C LEU A 250 -32.66 5.50 2.71
N THR A 251 -33.11 5.92 3.89
CA THR A 251 -33.14 5.09 5.11
C THR A 251 -34.40 4.24 5.10
N SER A 252 -34.27 2.96 5.47
CA SER A 252 -35.39 2.02 5.48
C SER A 252 -35.82 1.70 6.91
N VAL A 253 -37.13 1.73 7.11
CA VAL A 253 -37.83 1.40 8.36
C VAL A 253 -38.94 0.42 7.98
N ASP A 254 -39.06 -0.68 8.72
CA ASP A 254 -40.13 -1.64 8.50
C ASP A 254 -41.48 -1.17 9.08
N GLU A 255 -42.52 -1.96 8.86
CA GLU A 255 -43.89 -1.68 9.30
C GLU A 255 -44.03 -1.56 10.83
N PHE A 256 -43.07 -2.09 11.60
CA PHE A 256 -43.05 -2.03 13.06
C PHE A 256 -42.24 -0.84 13.60
N GLY A 257 -41.76 0.04 12.72
CA GLY A 257 -40.93 1.19 13.11
C GLY A 257 -39.47 0.81 13.38
N THR A 258 -39.05 -0.40 13.03
CA THR A 258 -37.67 -0.84 13.20
C THR A 258 -36.82 -0.36 12.03
N VAL A 259 -35.74 0.37 12.32
CA VAL A 259 -34.76 0.78 11.31
C VAL A 259 -34.00 -0.45 10.82
N THR A 260 -34.17 -0.79 9.53
CA THR A 260 -33.54 -1.94 8.86
C THR A 260 -32.27 -1.54 8.11
N MET A 261 -32.19 -0.28 7.66
CA MET A 261 -31.01 0.24 6.95
C MET A 261 -30.87 1.75 7.15
N LEU A 262 -29.66 2.21 7.49
CA LEU A 262 -29.30 3.63 7.51
C LEU A 262 -28.45 3.97 6.27
N ALA A 263 -28.91 4.90 5.46
CA ALA A 263 -28.13 5.41 4.33
C ALA A 263 -27.32 6.65 4.74
N VAL A 264 -26.07 6.70 4.30
CA VAL A 264 -25.13 7.78 4.60
C VAL A 264 -24.39 8.23 3.35
N GLN A 265 -23.96 9.49 3.30
CA GLN A 265 -23.02 9.98 2.31
C GLN A 265 -21.64 10.24 2.93
N ILE A 266 -20.59 9.71 2.31
CA ILE A 266 -19.20 9.87 2.75
C ILE A 266 -18.32 10.25 1.56
N SER A 267 -17.28 11.07 1.80
CA SER A 267 -16.25 11.37 0.81
C SER A 267 -14.88 11.06 1.39
N GLY A 268 -14.19 10.07 0.84
CA GLY A 268 -12.84 9.70 1.25
C GLY A 268 -11.75 10.40 0.43
N LYS A 269 -10.49 10.23 0.85
CA LYS A 269 -9.30 10.81 0.19
C LYS A 269 -9.24 10.51 -1.32
N THR A 270 -9.72 9.35 -1.73
CA THR A 270 -9.65 8.89 -3.13
C THR A 270 -10.81 9.36 -4.00
N ASP A 271 -11.86 9.92 -3.39
CA ASP A 271 -13.12 10.20 -4.06
C ASP A 271 -13.15 11.60 -4.69
N LYS A 272 -12.04 12.35 -4.60
CA LYS A 272 -11.88 13.70 -5.18
C LYS A 272 -13.04 14.64 -4.78
N LYS A 273 -13.47 14.59 -3.51
CA LYS A 273 -14.60 15.35 -2.96
C LYS A 273 -15.98 14.96 -3.54
N LYS A 274 -16.10 13.82 -4.22
CA LYS A 274 -17.41 13.26 -4.58
C LYS A 274 -18.02 12.59 -3.35
N TRP A 275 -19.31 12.85 -3.14
CA TRP A 275 -20.11 12.16 -2.13
C TRP A 275 -20.52 10.79 -2.66
N ILE A 276 -20.23 9.74 -1.89
CA ILE A 276 -20.60 8.37 -2.17
C ILE A 276 -21.65 7.94 -1.15
N VAL A 277 -22.75 7.38 -1.64
CA VAL A 277 -23.79 6.82 -0.78
C VAL A 277 -23.38 5.41 -0.37
N LEU A 278 -23.44 5.13 0.92
CA LEU A 278 -23.23 3.82 1.51
C LEU A 278 -24.36 3.51 2.48
N SER A 279 -24.57 2.22 2.74
CA SER A 279 -25.65 1.74 3.60
C SER A 279 -25.11 0.89 4.75
N LEU A 280 -25.61 1.16 5.95
CA LEU A 280 -25.49 0.29 7.10
C LEU A 280 -26.75 -0.56 7.20
N TYR A 281 -26.60 -1.87 7.15
CA TYR A 281 -27.70 -2.80 7.32
C TYR A 281 -27.82 -3.26 8.77
N ARG A 282 -29.05 -3.45 9.20
CA ARG A 282 -29.37 -4.12 10.45
C ARG A 282 -28.93 -5.58 10.35
N ASP A 283 -28.24 -6.06 11.38
CA ASP A 283 -27.78 -7.43 11.51
C ASP A 283 -28.50 -8.06 12.71
N ASP A 284 -29.54 -8.84 12.42
CA ASP A 284 -30.33 -9.55 13.43
C ASP A 284 -29.74 -10.90 13.79
N GLN A 285 -28.88 -11.47 12.94
CA GLN A 285 -28.17 -12.73 13.21
C GLN A 285 -27.05 -12.52 14.22
N CYS A 286 -26.37 -11.37 14.17
CA CYS A 286 -25.35 -10.99 15.14
C CYS A 286 -25.62 -9.59 15.71
N PRO A 287 -26.57 -9.45 16.68
CA PRO A 287 -26.94 -8.16 17.25
C PRO A 287 -25.77 -7.41 17.90
N GLU A 288 -24.80 -8.14 18.44
CA GLU A 288 -23.59 -7.59 19.05
C GLU A 288 -22.74 -6.80 18.03
N LEU A 289 -22.72 -7.22 16.76
CA LEU A 289 -21.94 -6.60 15.69
C LEU A 289 -22.81 -5.76 14.74
N CYS A 290 -24.06 -5.50 15.11
CA CYS A 290 -25.00 -4.74 14.30
C CYS A 290 -24.68 -3.23 14.32
N PRO A 291 -24.31 -2.61 13.18
CA PRO A 291 -23.97 -1.20 13.15
C PRO A 291 -25.17 -0.28 13.39
N VAL A 292 -26.36 -0.63 12.86
CA VAL A 292 -27.59 0.16 13.06
C VAL A 292 -27.93 0.28 14.54
N ARG A 293 -27.96 -0.85 15.26
CA ARG A 293 -28.16 -0.87 16.73
C ARG A 293 -27.12 -0.04 17.47
N ALA A 294 -25.84 -0.16 17.12
CA ALA A 294 -24.78 0.60 17.78
C ALA A 294 -24.90 2.12 17.58
N VAL A 295 -25.26 2.56 16.36
CA VAL A 295 -25.49 3.98 16.04
C VAL A 295 -26.70 4.52 16.79
N LEU A 296 -27.83 3.82 16.74
CA LEU A 296 -29.06 4.26 17.42
C LEU A 296 -28.90 4.25 18.94
N ALA A 297 -28.24 3.24 19.50
CA ALA A 297 -27.92 3.19 20.93
C ALA A 297 -27.02 4.37 21.34
N TRP A 298 -25.99 4.69 20.55
CA TRP A 298 -25.14 5.86 20.79
C TRP A 298 -25.95 7.16 20.78
N ILE A 299 -26.79 7.38 19.77
CA ILE A 299 -27.63 8.59 19.66
C ILE A 299 -28.52 8.74 20.89
N HIS A 300 -29.17 7.65 21.31
CA HIS A 300 -30.06 7.63 22.47
C HIS A 300 -29.30 7.87 23.78
N LEU A 301 -28.25 7.08 24.04
CA LEU A 301 -27.49 7.13 25.30
C LEU A 301 -26.76 8.46 25.48
N SER A 302 -26.21 9.02 24.41
CA SER A 302 -25.52 10.32 24.46
C SER A 302 -26.46 11.52 24.50
N ARG A 303 -27.79 11.30 24.39
CA ARG A 303 -28.80 12.36 24.20
C ARG A 303 -28.40 13.30 23.06
N HIS A 304 -27.98 12.71 21.94
CA HIS A 304 -27.40 13.45 20.84
C HIS A 304 -28.41 14.47 20.28
N PRO A 305 -28.01 15.74 20.02
CA PRO A 305 -28.92 16.80 19.57
C PRO A 305 -29.40 16.66 18.11
N GLY A 306 -29.14 15.53 17.45
CA GLY A 306 -29.45 15.31 16.03
C GLY A 306 -28.72 16.22 15.03
N THR A 307 -27.82 17.11 15.49
CA THR A 307 -27.10 18.10 14.66
C THR A 307 -25.61 18.08 14.97
N GLY A 308 -24.78 18.60 14.05
CA GLY A 308 -23.32 18.63 14.22
C GLY A 308 -22.64 17.30 13.91
N TYR A 309 -21.53 17.01 14.59
CA TYR A 309 -20.76 15.77 14.43
C TYR A 309 -21.43 14.61 15.13
N LEU A 310 -21.61 13.47 14.45
CA LEU A 310 -22.11 12.23 15.06
C LEU A 310 -21.20 11.74 16.20
N PHE A 311 -19.89 11.95 16.04
CA PHE A 311 -18.88 11.62 17.04
C PHE A 311 -18.09 12.89 17.42
N PRO A 312 -18.59 13.70 18.37
CA PRO A 312 -17.91 14.92 18.77
C PRO A 312 -16.64 14.65 19.59
N HIS A 313 -15.71 15.61 19.56
CA HIS A 313 -14.52 15.63 20.41
C HIS A 313 -14.90 15.52 21.89
N ASP A 314 -14.12 14.75 22.67
CA ASP A 314 -14.38 14.46 24.10
C ASP A 314 -14.61 15.71 24.95
N LYS A 315 -13.96 16.83 24.61
CA LYS A 315 -14.04 18.12 25.31
C LYS A 315 -14.76 19.25 24.58
N TYR A 316 -14.96 19.14 23.27
CA TYR A 316 -15.40 20.27 22.43
C TYR A 316 -16.44 19.79 21.43
N ALA A 317 -17.72 19.87 21.79
CA ALA A 317 -18.82 19.31 21.00
C ALA A 317 -18.89 19.84 19.55
N THR A 318 -18.36 21.04 19.30
CA THR A 318 -18.32 21.70 17.99
C THR A 318 -17.16 21.23 17.10
N LYS A 319 -16.31 20.30 17.56
CA LYS A 319 -15.16 19.79 16.81
C LYS A 319 -15.30 18.30 16.54
N CYS A 320 -14.77 17.86 15.39
CA CYS A 320 -14.69 16.44 15.05
C CYS A 320 -13.76 15.68 16.01
N TYR A 321 -13.94 14.36 16.06
CA TYR A 321 -13.04 13.51 16.83
C TYR A 321 -11.65 13.47 16.17
N PRO A 322 -10.53 13.66 16.90
CA PRO A 322 -9.22 13.70 16.27
C PRO A 322 -8.83 12.32 15.71
N PRO A 323 -8.48 12.19 14.41
CA PRO A 323 -8.15 10.90 13.80
C PRO A 323 -7.00 10.16 14.50
N ALA A 324 -5.95 10.88 14.89
CA ALA A 324 -4.79 10.31 15.58
C ALA A 324 -5.16 9.76 16.97
N THR A 325 -6.03 10.47 17.69
CA THR A 325 -6.55 10.03 19.00
C THR A 325 -7.41 8.77 18.83
N PHE A 326 -8.32 8.76 17.86
CA PHE A 326 -9.14 7.59 17.56
C PHE A 326 -8.28 6.37 17.22
N GLN A 327 -7.31 6.53 16.31
CA GLN A 327 -6.41 5.45 15.92
C GLN A 327 -5.61 4.89 17.11
N THR A 328 -5.12 5.77 17.99
CA THR A 328 -4.36 5.37 19.18
C THR A 328 -5.24 4.61 20.17
N LYS A 329 -6.45 5.10 20.44
CA LYS A 329 -7.41 4.41 21.32
C LYS A 329 -7.80 3.03 20.77
N CYS A 330 -8.10 2.95 19.47
CA CYS A 330 -8.36 1.68 18.77
C CYS A 330 -7.21 0.70 18.94
N ARG A 331 -5.97 1.12 18.64
CA ARG A 331 -4.77 0.29 18.79
C ARG A 331 -4.64 -0.26 20.22
N ASN A 332 -4.75 0.61 21.23
CA ASN A 332 -4.57 0.21 22.62
C ASN A 332 -5.60 -0.84 23.04
N VAL A 333 -6.86 -0.66 22.63
CA VAL A 333 -7.94 -1.62 22.93
C VAL A 333 -7.70 -2.94 22.21
N CYS A 334 -7.40 -2.90 20.91
CA CYS A 334 -7.14 -4.12 20.16
C CYS A 334 -5.94 -4.89 20.72
N THR A 335 -4.82 -4.21 21.01
CA THR A 335 -3.64 -4.85 21.60
C THR A 335 -3.96 -5.46 22.96
N LYS A 336 -4.71 -4.76 23.82
CA LYS A 336 -5.07 -5.26 25.15
C LYS A 336 -6.00 -6.48 25.09
N VAL A 337 -7.00 -6.47 24.21
CA VAL A 337 -8.01 -7.53 24.14
C VAL A 337 -7.53 -8.75 23.36
N THR A 338 -6.79 -8.53 22.27
CA THR A 338 -6.32 -9.61 21.40
C THR A 338 -4.97 -10.20 21.83
N GLY A 339 -4.23 -9.50 22.70
CA GLY A 339 -2.84 -9.82 23.02
C GLY A 339 -1.86 -9.59 21.87
N ARG A 340 -2.33 -9.12 20.70
CA ARG A 340 -1.50 -8.91 19.52
C ARG A 340 -0.81 -7.55 19.56
N GLN A 341 0.51 -7.58 19.38
CA GLN A 341 1.35 -6.37 19.25
C GLN A 341 1.29 -5.75 17.85
N GLY A 342 0.59 -6.39 16.91
CA GLY A 342 0.64 -6.05 15.49
C GLY A 342 0.31 -4.58 15.21
N PRO A 343 0.78 -4.00 14.09
CA PRO A 343 0.40 -2.63 13.77
C PRO A 343 -1.10 -2.56 13.45
N PHE A 344 -1.90 -2.08 14.40
CA PHE A 344 -3.21 -1.49 14.11
C PHE A 344 -2.94 -0.07 13.57
N ALA A 345 -2.84 0.05 12.25
CA ALA A 345 -2.61 1.28 11.50
C ALA A 345 -3.87 1.70 10.72
N THR A 346 -3.83 2.79 9.96
CA THR A 346 -5.00 3.50 9.39
C THR A 346 -6.03 2.62 8.66
N HIS A 347 -5.62 1.49 8.10
CA HIS A 347 -6.49 0.62 7.30
C HIS A 347 -7.11 -0.55 8.07
N TRP A 348 -6.76 -0.75 9.34
CA TRP A 348 -7.15 -1.96 10.09
C TRP A 348 -8.68 -2.16 10.20
N LEU A 349 -9.45 -1.08 10.35
CA LEU A 349 -10.93 -1.09 10.37
C LEU A 349 -11.49 -1.56 9.03
N ARG A 350 -11.00 -0.99 7.92
CA ARG A 350 -11.37 -1.38 6.57
C ARG A 350 -10.99 -2.84 6.28
N LYS A 351 -9.77 -3.26 6.65
CA LYS A 351 -9.33 -4.65 6.50
C LYS A 351 -10.21 -5.61 7.31
N THR A 352 -10.60 -5.21 8.52
CA THR A 352 -11.55 -5.96 9.33
C THR A 352 -12.91 -6.08 8.64
N GLY A 353 -13.41 -5.00 8.01
CA GLY A 353 -14.62 -5.07 7.17
C GLY A 353 -14.49 -6.08 6.03
N TRP A 354 -13.35 -6.08 5.34
CA TRP A 354 -13.01 -7.09 4.32
C TRP A 354 -13.01 -8.52 4.86
N LEU A 355 -12.46 -8.74 6.06
CA LEU A 355 -12.48 -10.04 6.72
C LEU A 355 -13.91 -10.52 6.95
N LEU A 356 -14.76 -9.68 7.56
CA LEU A 356 -16.15 -10.03 7.86
C LEU A 356 -16.94 -10.34 6.58
N ALA A 357 -16.77 -9.52 5.54
CA ALA A 357 -17.46 -9.72 4.27
C ALA A 357 -16.98 -10.99 3.54
N THR A 358 -15.67 -11.26 3.55
CA THR A 358 -15.11 -12.50 2.97
C THR A 358 -15.65 -13.73 3.70
N TRP A 359 -15.69 -13.71 5.02
CA TRP A 359 -16.20 -14.83 5.83
C TRP A 359 -17.70 -15.03 5.67
N GLY A 360 -18.44 -13.93 5.41
CA GLY A 360 -19.86 -13.95 5.08
C GLY A 360 -20.17 -14.30 3.62
N GLY A 361 -19.16 -14.58 2.77
CA GLY A 361 -19.36 -14.98 1.38
C GLY A 361 -19.71 -13.85 0.40
N ALA A 362 -19.38 -12.60 0.73
CA ALA A 362 -19.64 -11.46 -0.16
C ALA A 362 -18.83 -11.55 -1.47
N SER A 363 -19.36 -10.96 -2.54
CA SER A 363 -18.68 -10.91 -3.84
C SER A 363 -17.52 -9.90 -3.84
N ASP A 364 -16.49 -10.17 -4.65
CA ASP A 364 -15.31 -9.30 -4.76
C ASP A 364 -15.66 -7.92 -5.32
N VAL A 365 -16.64 -7.87 -6.22
CA VAL A 365 -17.12 -6.65 -6.85
C VAL A 365 -17.80 -5.77 -5.82
N ASP A 366 -18.69 -6.34 -4.99
CA ASP A 366 -19.39 -5.59 -3.95
C ASP A 366 -18.42 -5.07 -2.90
N MET A 367 -17.47 -5.92 -2.46
CA MET A 367 -16.44 -5.50 -1.50
C MET A 367 -15.53 -4.41 -2.08
N GLN A 368 -15.14 -4.49 -3.36
CA GLN A 368 -14.37 -3.45 -4.03
C GLN A 368 -15.14 -2.11 -4.05
N GLN A 369 -16.43 -2.15 -4.41
CA GLN A 369 -17.27 -0.96 -4.47
C GLN A 369 -17.46 -0.35 -3.07
N ALA A 370 -17.84 -1.14 -2.07
CA ALA A 370 -18.05 -0.68 -0.70
C ALA A 370 -16.78 -0.08 -0.06
N SER A 371 -15.61 -0.66 -0.35
CA SER A 371 -14.32 -0.14 0.13
C SER A 371 -13.72 0.97 -0.74
N ARG A 372 -14.38 1.32 -1.86
CA ARG A 372 -13.97 2.34 -2.85
C ARG A 372 -12.55 2.09 -3.39
N HIS A 373 -12.21 0.83 -3.65
CA HIS A 373 -10.94 0.50 -4.28
C HIS A 373 -11.01 0.75 -5.80
N LYS A 374 -9.96 1.39 -6.34
CA LYS A 374 -9.91 1.79 -7.76
C LYS A 374 -9.83 0.62 -8.74
N SER A 375 -9.41 -0.55 -8.27
CA SER A 375 -9.31 -1.76 -9.08
C SER A 375 -9.46 -3.01 -8.21
N LEU A 376 -9.87 -4.12 -8.85
CA LEU A 376 -9.88 -5.44 -8.24
C LEU A 376 -8.48 -5.88 -7.79
N GLU A 377 -7.40 -5.49 -8.48
CA GLU A 377 -6.03 -5.81 -8.06
C GLU A 377 -5.70 -5.19 -6.68
N MET A 378 -6.13 -3.95 -6.42
CA MET A 378 -5.94 -3.32 -5.11
C MET A 378 -6.78 -3.98 -4.03
N ALA A 379 -8.02 -4.35 -4.38
CA ALA A 379 -8.95 -5.04 -3.49
C ALA A 379 -8.52 -6.46 -3.17
N GLY A 380 -7.93 -7.16 -4.14
CA GLY A 380 -7.49 -8.55 -4.03
C GLY A 380 -6.49 -8.79 -2.90
N ARG A 381 -5.73 -7.78 -2.48
CA ARG A 381 -4.82 -7.91 -1.32
C ARG A 381 -5.54 -8.01 0.01
N TYR A 382 -6.60 -7.21 0.18
CA TYR A 382 -7.42 -7.25 1.38
C TYR A 382 -8.13 -8.60 1.46
N LYS A 383 -8.61 -9.08 0.30
CA LYS A 383 -9.21 -10.41 0.17
C LYS A 383 -8.20 -11.53 0.46
N GLN A 384 -6.99 -11.48 -0.11
CA GLN A 384 -5.97 -12.51 0.09
C GLN A 384 -5.60 -12.66 1.57
N ASP A 385 -5.39 -11.54 2.27
CA ASP A 385 -5.15 -11.55 3.71
C ASP A 385 -6.35 -12.14 4.48
N ALA A 386 -7.59 -11.75 4.12
CA ALA A 386 -8.81 -12.25 4.74
C ALA A 386 -9.08 -13.75 4.52
N GLN A 387 -8.84 -14.24 3.30
CA GLN A 387 -8.96 -15.65 2.93
C GLN A 387 -7.93 -16.50 3.66
N SER A 388 -6.68 -16.02 3.77
CA SER A 388 -5.63 -16.71 4.52
C SER A 388 -6.06 -16.95 5.98
N LEU A 389 -6.63 -15.93 6.64
CA LEU A 389 -7.17 -16.07 8.00
C LEU A 389 -8.39 -16.99 8.08
N LEU A 390 -9.25 -17.00 7.06
CA LEU A 390 -10.39 -17.92 6.99
C LEU A 390 -9.92 -19.37 6.92
N GLU A 391 -8.93 -19.68 6.08
CA GLU A 391 -8.39 -21.03 5.95
C GLU A 391 -7.70 -21.48 7.24
N ILE A 392 -6.95 -20.60 7.92
CA ILE A 392 -6.39 -20.89 9.25
C ILE A 392 -7.51 -21.23 10.25
N ALA A 393 -8.58 -20.44 10.28
CA ALA A 393 -9.70 -20.67 11.19
C ALA A 393 -10.44 -21.98 10.89
N LYS A 394 -10.63 -22.33 9.62
CA LYS A 394 -11.18 -23.62 9.20
C LYS A 394 -10.30 -24.77 9.67
N ASN A 395 -8.98 -24.68 9.46
CA ASN A 395 -8.03 -25.74 9.81
C ASN A 395 -7.88 -25.94 11.32
N GLN A 396 -8.00 -24.88 12.12
CA GLN A 396 -8.02 -24.98 13.59
C GLN A 396 -9.25 -25.71 14.12
N ARG A 397 -10.38 -25.68 13.38
CA ARG A 397 -11.60 -26.39 13.74
C ARG A 397 -11.43 -27.91 13.63
N TYR A 398 -10.67 -28.38 12.65
CA TYR A 398 -10.39 -29.81 12.45
C TYR A 398 -9.46 -30.43 13.50
N LEU A 399 -8.72 -29.62 14.27
CA LEU A 399 -7.84 -30.11 15.34
C LEU A 399 -8.56 -30.27 16.69
N ILE A 400 -9.83 -29.88 16.78
CA ILE A 400 -10.65 -30.00 18.00
C ILE A 400 -11.58 -31.23 17.92
N ASP A 401 -11.79 -31.77 16.71
CA ASP A 401 -12.66 -32.93 16.45
C ASP A 401 -11.85 -34.25 16.25
N VAL A 402 -10.58 -34.30 16.69
CA VAL A 402 -9.75 -35.51 16.84
C VAL A 402 -9.30 -35.60 18.29
#